data_AF-A0A7C7IGL0-F1
#
_entry.id   AF-A0A7C7IGL0-F1
#
_cell.length_a   1.000
_cell.length_b   1.000
_cell.length_c   1.000
_cell.angle_alpha   90.00
_cell.angle_beta   90.00
_cell.angle_gamma   90.00
#
_symmetry.space_group_name_H-M   'P 1'
#
loop_
_entity.id
_entity.type
_entity.pdbx_description
1 polymer ?
#
loop_
_entity_poly.entity_id
_entity_poly.type
_entity_poly.pdbx_seq_one_letter_code
_entity_poly.pdbx_strand_id
1 'polypeptide(L)' 'MDADSIKEKANSADENITFTDDACEALTPVPDFAMDMAINHMVNAAKDQGVDTIDPAFLEANNPMG' A
#
# COMPACT_ATOMS: atom_id res chain seq x y z
N MET A 1 -1.89 12.34 5.30
CA MET A 1 -1.02 12.51 4.11
C MET A 1 -1.89 12.54 2.85
N ASP A 2 -1.42 13.18 1.77
CA ASP A 2 -2.08 13.12 0.45
C ASP A 2 -1.72 11.81 -0.28
N ALA A 3 -2.55 11.37 -1.22
CA ALA A 3 -2.35 10.13 -1.98
C ALA A 3 -0.98 10.10 -2.69
N ASP A 4 -0.51 11.23 -3.23
CA ASP A 4 0.81 11.33 -3.87
C ASP A 4 1.96 11.06 -2.89
N SER A 5 1.88 11.58 -1.66
CA SER A 5 2.90 11.33 -0.62
C SER A 5 2.90 9.86 -0.19
N ILE A 6 1.73 9.23 -0.12
CA ILE A 6 1.60 7.81 0.18
C ILE A 6 2.22 6.98 -0.94
N LYS A 7 1.91 7.31 -2.20
CA LYS A 7 2.43 6.64 -3.38
C LYS A 7 3.95 6.69 -3.45
N GLU A 8 4.52 7.88 -3.24
CA GLU A 8 5.97 8.06 -3.22
C GLU A 8 6.60 7.22 -2.12
N LYS A 9 6.03 7.24 -0.91
CA LYS A 9 6.52 6.46 0.23
C LYS A 9 6.40 4.95 -0.01
N ALA A 10 5.29 4.50 -0.58
CA ALA A 10 5.00 3.10 -0.80
C ALA A 10 5.87 2.51 -1.92
N ASN A 11 6.03 3.22 -3.04
CA ASN A 11 6.94 2.83 -4.12
C ASN A 11 8.42 2.98 -3.71
N SER A 12 8.73 3.84 -2.74
CA SER A 12 10.08 3.91 -2.14
C SER A 12 10.36 2.74 -1.18
N ALA A 13 9.32 2.05 -0.68
CA ALA A 13 9.49 0.93 0.23
C ALA A 13 9.99 -0.33 -0.49
N ASP A 14 9.60 -0.55 -1.75
CA ASP A 14 10.10 -1.63 -2.59
C ASP A 14 10.09 -1.25 -4.07
N GLU A 15 11.24 -1.36 -4.73
CA GLU A 15 11.41 -1.04 -6.15
C GLU A 15 10.68 -2.01 -7.11
N ASN A 16 10.30 -3.19 -6.63
CA ASN A 16 9.60 -4.20 -7.41
C ASN A 16 8.08 -4.12 -7.27
N ILE A 17 7.59 -3.22 -6.39
CA ILE A 17 6.16 -3.10 -6.11
C ILE A 17 5.67 -1.71 -6.45
N THR A 18 4.58 -1.66 -7.22
CA THR A 18 3.93 -0.44 -7.64
C THR A 18 2.56 -0.31 -6.99
N PHE A 19 2.37 0.74 -6.20
CA PHE A 19 1.06 1.14 -5.71
C PHE A 19 0.35 2.01 -6.76
N THR A 20 -0.87 1.60 -7.11
CA THR A 20 -1.75 2.38 -7.99
C THR A 20 -2.26 3.63 -7.28
N ASP A 21 -2.73 4.62 -8.06
CA ASP A 21 -3.29 5.85 -7.50
C ASP A 21 -4.52 5.55 -6.63
N ASP A 22 -5.42 4.69 -7.12
CA ASP A 22 -6.61 4.29 -6.38
C ASP A 22 -6.26 3.58 -5.05
N ALA A 23 -5.20 2.77 -5.03
CA ALA A 23 -4.74 2.14 -3.80
C ALA A 23 -4.24 3.18 -2.78
N CYS A 24 -3.51 4.19 -3.26
CA CYS A 24 -3.05 5.29 -2.41
C CYS A 24 -4.22 6.12 -1.87
N GLU A 25 -5.27 6.33 -2.67
CA GLU A 25 -6.52 6.95 -2.21
C GLU A 25 -7.17 6.16 -1.08
N ALA A 26 -7.23 4.83 -1.18
CA ALA A 26 -7.75 3.97 -0.11
C ALA A 26 -6.92 4.02 1.17
N LEU A 27 -5.64 4.40 1.08
CA LEU A 27 -4.74 4.58 2.22
C LEU A 27 -4.79 6.00 2.82
N THR A 28 -5.35 7.00 2.13
CA THR A 28 -5.48 8.37 2.69
C THR A 28 -6.17 8.48 4.06
N PRO A 29 -7.15 7.64 4.43
CA PRO A 29 -7.77 7.69 5.75
C PRO A 29 -6.88 7.07 6.84
N VAL A 30 -5.84 6.32 6.46
CA VAL A 30 -4.95 5.63 7.39
C VAL A 30 -4.11 6.68 8.13
N PRO A 31 -4.09 6.65 9.48
CA PRO A 31 -3.24 7.55 10.25
C PRO A 31 -1.77 7.35 9.92
N ASP A 32 -0.98 8.44 9.92
CA ASP A 32 0.45 8.40 9.58
C ASP A 32 1.25 7.39 10.42
N PHE A 33 0.89 7.19 11.71
CA PHE A 33 1.55 6.21 12.58
C PHE A 33 1.33 4.75 12.15
N ALA A 34 0.23 4.47 11.44
CA ALA A 34 -0.13 3.16 10.92
C ALA A 34 0.24 3.00 9.44
N MET A 35 0.53 4.10 8.73
CA MET A 35 0.86 4.10 7.31
C MET A 35 2.09 3.22 7.00
N ASP A 36 3.16 3.35 7.78
CA ASP A 36 4.36 2.53 7.61
C ASP A 36 4.09 1.03 7.81
N MET A 37 3.22 0.70 8.76
CA MET A 37 2.83 -0.68 9.01
C MET A 37 1.96 -1.21 7.87
N ALA A 38 1.00 -0.43 7.39
CA ALA A 38 0.12 -0.78 6.28
C ALA A 38 0.92 -1.02 4.99
N ILE A 39 1.80 -0.08 4.61
CA ILE A 39 2.65 -0.22 3.42
C ILE A 39 3.52 -1.47 3.52
N ASN A 40 4.25 -1.66 4.62
CA ASN A 40 5.12 -2.83 4.79
C ASN A 40 4.33 -4.15 4.76
N HIS A 41 3.14 -4.18 5.35
CA HIS A 41 2.28 -5.36 5.33
C HIS A 41 1.84 -5.69 3.90
N MET A 42 1.42 -4.67 3.14
CA MET A 42 0.96 -4.82 1.76
C MET A 42 2.08 -5.24 0.82
N VAL A 43 3.26 -4.62 0.94
CA VAL A 43 4.46 -4.99 0.18
C VAL A 43 4.81 -6.45 0.46
N ASN A 44 4.85 -6.88 1.72
CA ASN A 44 5.15 -8.28 2.05
C ASN A 44 4.08 -9.23 1.51
N ALA A 45 2.80 -8.91 1.65
CA ALA A 45 1.71 -9.73 1.14
C ALA A 45 1.77 -9.86 -0.39
N ALA A 46 2.11 -8.78 -1.10
CA ALA A 46 2.26 -8.79 -2.55
C ALA A 46 3.47 -9.63 -2.98
N LYS A 47 4.61 -9.52 -2.28
CA LYS A 47 5.79 -10.38 -2.52
C LYS A 47 5.48 -11.85 -2.28
N ASP A 48 4.77 -12.18 -1.20
CA ASP A 48 4.37 -13.55 -0.87
C ASP A 48 3.41 -14.13 -1.92
N GLN A 49 2.54 -13.30 -2.49
CA GLN A 49 1.60 -13.68 -3.55
C GLN A 49 2.23 -13.63 -4.96
N GLY A 50 3.46 -13.12 -5.09
CA GLY A 50 4.14 -12.93 -6.37
C GLY A 50 3.49 -11.84 -7.23
N VAL A 51 2.87 -10.85 -6.59
CA VAL A 51 2.22 -9.69 -7.22
C VAL A 51 3.13 -8.48 -7.13
N ASP A 52 3.27 -7.75 -8.24
CA ASP A 52 4.10 -6.54 -8.34
C ASP A 52 3.27 -5.24 -8.30
N THR A 53 1.95 -5.35 -8.37
CA THR A 53 1.05 -4.21 -8.47
C THR A 53 -0.01 -4.28 -7.37
N ILE A 54 -0.07 -3.25 -6.52
CA ILE A 54 -1.04 -3.15 -5.44
C ILE A 54 -2.15 -2.19 -5.87
N ASP A 55 -3.33 -2.76 -6.05
CA ASP A 55 -4.57 -2.07 -6.37
C ASP A 55 -5.50 -2.00 -5.14
N PRO A 56 -6.61 -1.24 -5.19
CA PRO A 56 -7.54 -1.15 -4.07
C PRO A 56 -8.10 -2.51 -3.66
N ALA A 57 -8.32 -3.41 -4.61
CA ALA A 57 -8.86 -4.74 -4.33
C ALA A 57 -7.85 -5.59 -3.54
N PHE A 58 -6.56 -5.48 -3.87
CA PHE A 58 -5.47 -6.11 -3.14
C PHE A 58 -5.35 -5.52 -1.74
N LEU A 59 -5.41 -4.19 -1.62
CA LEU A 59 -5.43 -3.53 -0.31
C LEU A 59 -6.59 -4.01 0.53
N GLU A 60 -7.81 -4.05 -0.01
CA GLU A 60 -9.02 -4.47 0.69
C GLU A 60 -8.95 -5.94 1.12
N ALA A 61 -8.48 -6.82 0.22
CA ALA A 61 -8.32 -8.25 0.51
C ALA A 61 -7.26 -8.54 1.58
N ASN A 62 -6.26 -7.67 1.73
CA ASN A 62 -5.17 -7.84 2.68
C ASN A 62 -5.25 -6.81 3.83
N ASN A 63 -6.29 -5.98 3.91
CA ASN A 63 -6.35 -4.87 4.83
C ASN A 63 -6.35 -5.40 6.27
N PRO A 64 -5.37 -5.03 7.11
CA PRO A 64 -5.34 -5.47 8.50
C PRO A 64 -6.49 -4.89 9.35
N MET A 65 -7.24 -3.91 8.82
CA MET A 65 -8.43 -3.32 9.46
C MET A 65 -9.77 -3.81 8.89
N GLY A 66 -9.77 -4.87 8.06
CA GLY A 66 -10.99 -5.54 7.57
C GLY A 66 -11.75 -6.28 8.66
#